data_AF-S1QZJ5-F1
#
_entry.id   AF-S1QZJ5-F1
#
_cell.length_a   1.000
_cell.length_b   1.000
_cell.length_c   1.000
_cell.angle_alpha   90.00
_cell.angle_beta   90.00
_cell.angle_gamma   90.00
#
_symmetry.space_group_name_H-M   'P 1'
#
loop_
_entity.id
_entity.type
_entity.pdbx_description
1 polymer ?
#
loop_
_entity_poly.entity_id
_entity_poly.type
_entity_poly.pdbx_seq_one_letter_code
_entity_poly.pdbx_strand_id
1 'polypeptide(L)'
;MVQKVCYYLKVEKIIDNKNVIGSNIRRIRLEKKIGQTELVRELQLRKISITRETLVKIEGGRQHIKLVQLRAIRDILQVSYDELLQ
;
A
#
# COMPACT_ATOMS: atom_id res chain seq x y z
N MET A 1 15.74 -16.58 -19.79
CA MET A 1 14.37 -16.38 -19.27
C MET A 1 14.29 -15.47 -18.04
N VAL A 2 15.37 -15.29 -17.27
CA VAL A 2 15.38 -14.54 -15.99
C VAL A 2 15.28 -13.01 -16.17
N GLN A 3 15.92 -12.43 -17.20
CA GLN A 3 15.92 -10.97 -17.43
C GLN A 3 14.55 -10.38 -17.80
N LYS A 4 13.67 -11.16 -18.45
CA LYS A 4 12.35 -10.68 -18.92
C LYS A 4 11.36 -10.49 -17.76
N VAL A 5 11.47 -11.29 -16.69
CA VAL A 5 10.63 -11.17 -15.49
C VAL A 5 11.01 -9.94 -14.67
N CYS A 6 12.30 -9.61 -14.59
CA CYS A 6 12.78 -8.40 -13.91
C CYS A 6 12.30 -7.09 -14.60
N TYR A 7 12.11 -7.09 -15.93
CA TYR A 7 11.78 -5.87 -16.67
C TYR A 7 10.35 -5.36 -16.41
N TYR A 8 9.40 -6.24 -16.06
CA TYR A 8 8.02 -5.85 -15.73
C TYR A 8 7.84 -5.26 -14.32
N LEU A 9 8.87 -5.27 -13.47
CA LEU A 9 8.81 -4.77 -12.08
C LEU A 9 9.01 -3.25 -11.96
N LYS A 10 9.24 -2.53 -13.08
CA LYS A 10 9.73 -1.14 -13.09
C LYS A 10 8.67 -0.03 -13.18
N VAL A 11 7.38 -0.33 -12.97
CA VAL A 11 6.38 0.72 -12.70
C VAL A 11 6.26 0.87 -11.19
N GLU A 12 7.20 1.62 -10.60
CA GLU A 12 7.47 1.53 -9.15
C GLU A 12 6.54 2.37 -8.27
N LYS A 13 5.87 3.39 -8.82
CA LYS A 13 5.12 4.39 -8.04
C LYS A 13 3.83 4.80 -8.73
N ILE A 14 2.75 4.94 -7.96
CA ILE A 14 1.47 5.48 -8.41
C ILE A 14 1.41 6.94 -8.00
N ILE A 15 1.15 7.84 -8.94
CA ILE A 15 1.01 9.28 -8.67
C ILE A 15 -0.44 9.53 -8.24
N ASP A 16 -0.60 9.98 -7.01
CA ASP A 16 -1.89 10.30 -6.40
C ASP A 16 -1.80 11.71 -5.80
N ASN A 17 -2.08 12.72 -6.63
CA ASN A 17 -1.92 14.13 -6.27
C ASN A 17 -2.95 14.60 -5.24
N LYS A 18 -4.06 13.86 -5.06
CA LYS A 18 -5.14 14.20 -4.13
C LYS A 18 -5.12 13.34 -2.85
N ASN A 19 -4.15 12.43 -2.72
CA ASN A 19 -4.08 11.46 -1.63
C ASN A 19 -5.36 10.62 -1.47
N VAL A 20 -6.02 10.28 -2.58
CA VAL A 20 -7.21 9.40 -2.57
C VAL A 20 -6.85 8.04 -2.01
N ILE A 21 -5.75 7.45 -2.48
CA ILE A 21 -5.31 6.12 -2.10
C ILE A 21 -4.90 6.07 -0.63
N GLY A 22 -4.06 7.02 -0.20
CA GLY A 22 -3.60 7.06 1.19
C GLY A 22 -4.75 7.28 2.17
N SER A 23 -5.69 8.17 1.84
CA SER A 23 -6.86 8.43 2.69
C SER A 23 -7.82 7.24 2.75
N ASN A 24 -8.05 6.53 1.64
CA ASN A 24 -8.86 5.32 1.62
C ASN A 24 -8.22 4.17 2.41
N ILE A 25 -6.90 3.95 2.26
CA ILE A 25 -6.17 2.96 3.06
C ILE A 25 -6.38 3.25 4.55
N ARG A 26 -6.24 4.50 4.97
CA ARG A 26 -6.46 4.91 6.36
C ARG A 26 -7.90 4.63 6.82
N ARG A 27 -8.88 5.05 6.02
CA ARG A 27 -10.31 4.88 6.32
C ARG A 27 -10.67 3.40 6.50
N ILE A 28 -10.38 2.58 5.51
CA ILE A 28 -10.68 1.13 5.51
C ILE A 28 -9.94 0.42 6.65
N ARG A 29 -8.68 0.78 6.90
CA ARG A 29 -7.91 0.21 8.01
C ARG A 29 -8.58 0.48 9.35
N LEU A 30 -9.08 1.69 9.57
CA LEU A 30 -9.79 2.07 10.80
C LEU A 30 -11.16 1.39 10.90
N GLU A 31 -11.91 1.28 9.80
CA GLU A 31 -13.18 0.53 9.74
C GLU A 31 -12.99 -0.94 10.15
N LYS A 32 -11.86 -1.54 9.75
CA LYS A 32 -11.47 -2.91 10.12
C LYS A 32 -10.79 -3.01 11.49
N LYS A 33 -10.66 -1.90 12.22
CA LYS A 33 -10.00 -1.81 13.54
C LYS A 33 -8.54 -2.26 13.54
N ILE A 34 -7.86 -2.16 12.40
CA ILE A 34 -6.46 -2.55 12.25
C ILE A 34 -5.54 -1.38 12.63
N GLY A 35 -4.55 -1.64 13.49
CA GLY A 35 -3.54 -0.63 13.83
C GLY A 35 -2.53 -0.36 12.70
N GLN A 36 -1.81 0.77 12.74
CA GLN A 36 -0.70 1.00 11.79
C GLN A 36 0.42 -0.03 11.99
N THR A 37 0.79 -0.29 13.25
CA THR A 37 1.82 -1.29 13.58
C THR A 37 1.42 -2.69 13.14
N GLU A 38 0.14 -3.02 13.26
CA GLU A 38 -0.42 -4.29 12.82
C GLU A 38 -0.39 -4.45 11.30
N LEU A 39 -0.86 -3.45 10.54
CA LEU A 39 -0.79 -3.48 9.08
C LEU A 39 0.67 -3.59 8.59
N VAL A 40 1.59 -2.85 9.21
CA VAL A 40 3.03 -2.94 8.89
C VAL A 40 3.59 -4.33 9.17
N ARG A 41 3.22 -4.94 10.31
CA ARG A 41 3.63 -6.31 10.66
C ARG A 41 3.16 -7.30 9.61
N GLU A 42 1.89 -7.24 9.20
CA GLU A 42 1.34 -8.12 8.15
C GLU A 42 2.06 -7.95 6.81
N LEU A 43 2.38 -6.72 6.43
CA LEU A 43 3.16 -6.44 5.22
C LEU A 43 4.57 -7.05 5.30
N GLN A 44 5.24 -6.91 6.44
CA GLN A 44 6.58 -7.47 6.65
C GLN A 44 6.59 -9.00 6.62
N LEU A 45 5.57 -9.65 7.21
CA LEU A 45 5.41 -11.12 7.14
C LEU A 45 5.26 -11.61 5.69
N ARG A 46 4.67 -10.80 4.81
CA ARG A 46 4.58 -11.05 3.36
C ARG A 46 5.83 -10.64 2.58
N LYS A 47 6.95 -10.39 3.26
CA LYS A 47 8.23 -9.93 2.69
C LYS A 47 8.15 -8.57 1.98
N ILE A 48 7.18 -7.72 2.37
CA ILE A 48 7.06 -6.35 1.86
C ILE A 48 7.73 -5.40 2.84
N SER A 49 8.91 -4.91 2.46
CA SER A 49 9.65 -3.93 3.28
C SER A 49 8.89 -2.60 3.35
N ILE A 50 8.43 -2.26 4.55
CA ILE A 50 7.78 -0.98 4.88
C ILE A 50 7.96 -0.68 6.37
N THR A 51 8.07 0.61 6.70
CA THR A 51 8.11 1.10 8.09
C THR A 51 6.78 1.75 8.47
N ARG A 52 6.50 1.85 9.77
CA ARG A 52 5.32 2.59 10.28
C ARG A 52 5.32 4.05 9.81
N GLU A 53 6.48 4.70 9.81
CA GLU A 53 6.62 6.07 9.30
C GLU A 53 6.29 6.17 7.81
N THR A 54 6.70 5.18 7.02
CA THR A 54 6.32 5.10 5.60
C THR A 54 4.81 4.99 5.43
N LEU A 55 4.15 4.14 6.21
CA LEU A 55 2.69 4.03 6.19
C LEU A 55 2.01 5.34 6.61
N VAL A 56 2.51 6.02 7.66
CA VAL A 56 2.00 7.35 8.07
C VAL A 56 2.12 8.38 6.94
N LYS A 57 3.26 8.40 6.24
CA LYS A 57 3.50 9.31 5.11
C LYS A 57 2.59 8.99 3.92
N ILE A 58 2.35 7.71 3.64
CA ILE A 58 1.41 7.27 2.60
C ILE A 58 -0.02 7.68 2.96
N GLU A 59 -0.50 7.34 4.15
CA GLU A 59 -1.86 7.71 4.59
C GLU A 59 -2.08 9.22 4.61
N GLY A 60 -1.04 9.98 4.93
CA GLY A 60 -1.05 11.44 4.95
C GLY A 60 -0.66 12.13 3.65
N GLY A 61 -0.49 11.42 2.53
CA GLY A 61 -0.21 12.00 1.21
C GLY A 61 1.18 12.61 1.04
N ARG A 62 2.08 12.42 2.00
CA ARG A 62 3.47 12.94 1.94
C ARG A 62 4.39 12.04 1.13
N GLN A 63 3.99 10.80 0.88
CA GLN A 63 4.78 9.83 0.11
C GLN A 63 3.87 8.98 -0.76
N HIS A 64 4.22 8.81 -2.03
CA HIS A 64 3.51 7.93 -2.94
C HIS A 64 3.71 6.45 -2.56
N ILE A 65 2.64 5.67 -2.70
CA ILE A 65 2.66 4.23 -2.48
C ILE A 65 3.30 3.51 -3.68
N LYS A 66 4.06 2.44 -3.38
CA LYS A 66 4.59 1.54 -4.42
C LYS A 66 3.53 0.52 -4.84
N LEU A 67 3.54 0.08 -6.10
CA LEU A 67 2.57 -0.90 -6.61
C LEU A 67 2.55 -2.22 -5.81
N VAL A 68 3.73 -2.70 -5.40
CA VAL A 68 3.88 -3.91 -4.58
C VAL A 68 3.25 -3.73 -3.19
N GLN A 69 3.37 -2.53 -2.59
CA GLN A 69 2.72 -2.21 -1.32
C GLN A 69 1.20 -2.12 -1.48
N LEU A 70 0.72 -1.45 -2.54
CA LEU A 70 -0.71 -1.33 -2.81
C LEU A 70 -1.38 -2.70 -2.97
N ARG A 71 -0.76 -3.60 -3.75
CA ARG A 71 -1.21 -4.99 -3.92
C ARG A 71 -1.32 -5.73 -2.58
N ALA A 72 -0.28 -5.64 -1.76
CA ALA A 72 -0.27 -6.33 -0.47
C ALA A 72 -1.29 -5.73 0.52
N ILE A 73 -1.45 -4.40 0.55
CA ILE A 73 -2.45 -3.73 1.40
C ILE A 73 -3.86 -4.13 0.97
N ARG A 74 -4.16 -4.15 -0.32
CA ARG A 74 -5.44 -4.66 -0.85
C ARG A 74 -5.73 -6.07 -0.33
N ASP A 75 -4.75 -6.96 -0.39
CA ASP A 75 -4.91 -8.36 0.02
C ASP A 75 -5.07 -8.52 1.54
N ILE A 76 -4.35 -7.73 2.33
CA ILE A 76 -4.45 -7.74 3.80
C ILE A 76 -5.79 -7.16 4.25
N LEU A 77 -6.18 -6.03 3.67
CA LEU A 77 -7.45 -5.39 3.98
C LEU A 77 -8.64 -6.10 3.33
N GLN A 78 -8.42 -7.04 2.41
CA GLN A 78 -9.45 -7.79 1.70
C GLN A 78 -10.49 -6.86 1.04
N VAL A 79 -10.00 -5.95 0.22
CA VAL A 79 -10.82 -4.98 -0.53
C VAL A 79 -10.54 -5.05 -2.02
N SER A 80 -11.43 -4.47 -2.82
CA SER A 80 -11.21 -4.25 -4.24
C SER A 80 -10.25 -3.10 -4.51
N TYR A 81 -9.78 -2.94 -5.75
CA TYR A 81 -9.04 -1.73 -6.13
C TYR A 81 -9.94 -0.51 -6.22
N ASP A 82 -11.22 -0.67 -6.57
CA ASP A 82 -12.15 0.44 -6.68
C ASP A 82 -12.29 1.16 -5.33
N GLU A 83 -12.41 0.40 -4.24
CA GLU A 83 -12.45 0.95 -2.88
C GLU A 83 -11.17 1.71 -2.47
N LEU A 84 -10.03 1.40 -3.09
CA LEU A 84 -8.75 2.06 -2.82
C LEU A 84 -8.54 3.29 -3.72
N LEU A 85 -9.06 3.25 -4.96
CA LEU A 85 -8.76 4.24 -6.00
C LEU A 85 -9.85 5.31 -6.16
N GLN A 86 -11.06 5.10 -5.60
CA GLN A 86 -12.20 6.02 -5.70
C GLN A 86 -12.27 7.04 -4.56
#